data_AF-A0A815NHP7-F1
#
_entry.id   AF-A0A815NHP7-F1
#
_cell.length_a   1.000
_cell.length_b   1.000
_cell.length_c   1.000
_cell.angle_alpha   90.00
_cell.angle_beta   90.00
_cell.angle_gamma   90.00
#
_symmetry.space_group_name_H-M   'P 1'
#
loop_
_entity.id
_entity.type
_entity.pdbx_description
1 polymer ?
#
loop_
_entity_poly.entity_id
_entity_poly.type
_entity_poly.pdbx_seq_one_letter_code
_entity_poly.pdbx_strand_id
1 'polypeptide(L)'
;MTNSVGQFLSMNSFLSTSRDRSVALHFGRLTPVISGVERIIFEIEIDPRLQTKAFADITQSSYFQNEDEILIILGALFRIEKVIEDKKDRLWLARLSLASEDDFHLKETFAYMKDTIGDDTDLDSLGKILFQMGEYEQSQKCYERMMHDLQVKTGNCHVGLGKAHDWQDEDKSALAHYKQALKIRKETLSPTHKSCGEVYTFIGGLQWQHLNDYNEALINLQKAVTILEKANPCDFIPLSGAYSDMASTYSCMGEYSLALEYFNKCFTIQQSNLPANHPRIASTYNNLGALHKHISNYEEALKFYQKSLSINRRILPPTHEDIVLTENNIRDLEDAMRK
;
A
#
# COMPACT_ATOMS: atom_id res chain seq x y z
N MET A 1 -36.87 5.82 -5.85
CA MET A 1 -35.77 6.51 -5.14
C MET A 1 -34.52 5.74 -5.49
N THR A 2 -33.67 6.36 -6.28
CA THR A 2 -32.46 5.80 -6.90
C THR A 2 -31.48 5.39 -5.82
N ASN A 3 -31.11 4.10 -5.82
CA ASN A 3 -29.97 3.57 -5.07
C ASN A 3 -28.74 4.39 -5.46
N SER A 4 -28.28 5.27 -4.57
CA SER A 4 -27.03 6.00 -4.76
C SER A 4 -25.88 5.00 -4.61
N VAL A 5 -25.29 4.64 -5.75
CA VAL A 5 -24.03 3.89 -5.85
C VAL A 5 -22.91 4.83 -5.42
N GLY A 6 -22.19 4.44 -4.37
CA GLY A 6 -21.04 5.17 -3.84
C GLY A 6 -20.69 4.67 -2.46
N GLN A 7 -19.95 3.56 -2.37
CA GLN A 7 -19.47 3.01 -1.08
C GLN A 7 -18.20 3.69 -0.60
N PHE A 8 -17.46 4.33 -1.52
CA PHE A 8 -16.15 4.92 -1.26
C PHE A 8 -16.06 6.35 -1.79
N LEU A 9 -15.27 7.18 -1.09
CA LEU A 9 -14.97 8.56 -1.41
C LEU A 9 -13.45 8.72 -1.53
N SER A 10 -12.98 9.20 -2.69
CA SER A 10 -11.59 9.62 -2.89
C SER A 10 -11.52 11.15 -2.84
N MET A 11 -10.60 11.69 -2.06
CA MET A 11 -10.38 13.13 -1.92
C MET A 11 -8.94 13.45 -2.33
N ASN A 12 -8.72 13.96 -3.55
CA ASN A 12 -7.38 14.25 -4.08
C ASN A 12 -6.89 15.67 -3.74
N SER A 13 -7.28 16.22 -2.58
CA SER A 13 -6.97 17.60 -2.19
C SER A 13 -6.72 17.70 -0.69
N PHE A 14 -6.14 18.82 -0.27
CA PHE A 14 -5.93 19.13 1.14
C PHE A 14 -7.27 19.37 1.83
N LEU A 15 -7.54 18.64 2.91
CA LEU A 15 -8.65 18.94 3.81
C LEU A 15 -8.09 19.70 5.02
N SER A 16 -8.64 20.89 5.27
CA SER A 16 -8.49 21.56 6.56
C SER A 16 -9.50 20.92 7.52
N THR A 17 -9.02 20.32 8.60
CA THR A 17 -9.85 19.54 9.52
C THR A 17 -9.70 20.04 10.94
N SER A 18 -10.83 20.03 11.67
CA SER A 18 -10.88 20.28 13.10
C SER A 18 -11.00 18.97 13.86
N ARG A 19 -10.29 18.86 14.98
CA ARG A 19 -10.55 17.80 15.99
C ARG A 19 -11.77 18.10 16.85
N ASP A 20 -12.25 19.34 16.86
CA ASP A 20 -13.43 19.73 17.61
C ASP A 20 -14.67 19.73 16.71
N ARG A 21 -15.57 18.77 16.98
CA ARG A 21 -16.84 18.63 16.28
C ARG A 21 -17.70 19.89 16.32
N SER A 22 -17.64 20.66 17.41
CA SER A 22 -18.45 21.87 17.58
C SER A 22 -18.02 22.98 16.60
N VAL A 23 -16.73 23.08 16.29
CA VAL A 23 -16.18 24.06 15.35
C VAL A 23 -16.56 23.71 13.91
N ALA A 24 -16.42 22.44 13.52
CA ALA A 24 -16.85 21.97 12.20
C ALA A 24 -18.35 22.18 11.96
N LEU A 25 -19.19 21.90 12.98
CA LEU A 25 -20.63 22.16 12.92
C LEU A 25 -20.94 23.65 12.82
N HIS A 26 -20.17 24.50 13.50
CA HIS A 26 -20.35 25.95 13.46
C HIS A 26 -20.10 26.51 12.05
N PHE A 27 -19.01 26.10 11.38
CA PHE A 27 -18.76 26.43 9.97
C PHE A 27 -19.88 25.98 9.04
N GLY A 28 -20.35 24.73 9.19
CA GLY A 28 -21.46 24.20 8.39
C GLY A 28 -22.74 25.03 8.54
N ARG A 29 -23.00 25.55 9.75
CA ARG A 29 -24.19 26.35 10.08
C ARG A 29 -24.09 27.82 9.65
N LEU A 30 -22.92 28.44 9.76
CA LEU A 30 -22.70 29.85 9.39
C LEU A 30 -22.70 30.09 7.88
N THR A 31 -22.45 29.06 7.07
CA THR A 31 -22.44 29.18 5.60
C THR A 31 -23.85 29.50 5.08
N PRO A 32 -24.04 30.55 4.24
CA PRO A 32 -25.37 30.92 3.74
C PRO A 32 -26.05 29.76 3.02
N VAL A 33 -27.36 29.59 3.23
CA VAL A 33 -28.14 28.59 2.49
C VAL A 33 -28.22 29.04 1.03
N ILE A 34 -27.54 28.32 0.14
CA ILE A 34 -27.68 28.48 -1.31
C ILE A 34 -28.69 27.43 -1.81
N SER A 35 -29.67 27.86 -2.60
CA SER A 35 -30.69 26.95 -3.16
C SER A 35 -30.04 25.92 -4.08
N GLY A 36 -30.30 24.64 -3.84
CA GLY A 36 -29.75 23.52 -4.63
C GLY A 36 -28.38 23.01 -4.17
N VAL A 37 -27.82 23.54 -3.07
CA VAL A 37 -26.57 23.06 -2.48
C VAL A 37 -26.87 22.34 -1.15
N GLU A 38 -26.53 21.06 -1.10
CA GLU A 38 -26.58 20.26 0.12
C GLU A 38 -25.26 20.42 0.90
N ARG A 39 -25.35 20.55 2.22
CA ARG A 39 -24.16 20.69 3.08
C ARG A 39 -23.83 19.35 3.70
N ILE A 40 -22.59 18.89 3.52
CA ILE A 40 -22.10 17.63 4.04
C ILE A 40 -20.97 17.89 5.03
N ILE A 41 -21.07 17.34 6.23
CA ILE A 41 -19.99 17.27 7.20
C ILE A 41 -19.45 15.85 7.17
N PHE A 42 -18.15 15.72 6.91
CA PHE A 42 -17.44 14.45 6.96
C PHE A 42 -16.88 14.23 8.37
N GLU A 43 -17.38 13.19 9.05
CA GLU A 43 -16.84 12.74 10.34
C GLU A 43 -15.90 11.57 10.04
N ILE A 44 -14.60 11.84 10.07
CA ILE A 44 -13.56 10.85 9.76
C ILE A 44 -13.03 10.27 11.06
N GLU A 45 -13.21 8.97 11.26
CA GLU A 45 -12.63 8.28 12.41
C GLU A 45 -11.20 7.86 12.06
N ILE A 46 -10.22 8.50 12.70
CA ILE A 46 -8.80 8.18 12.56
C ILE A 46 -8.38 7.43 13.83
N ASP A 47 -7.96 6.17 13.70
CA ASP A 47 -7.43 5.41 14.84
C ASP A 47 -6.16 6.13 15.34
N PRO A 48 -6.13 6.61 16.61
CA PRO A 48 -5.03 7.40 17.15
C PRO A 48 -3.73 6.61 17.27
N ARG A 49 -3.76 5.28 17.06
CA ARG A 49 -2.58 4.42 16.97
C ARG A 49 -1.94 4.45 15.58
N LEU A 50 -2.64 4.96 14.56
CA LEU A 50 -2.06 5.27 13.26
C LEU A 50 -1.29 6.59 13.41
N GLN A 51 0.03 6.56 13.28
CA GLN A 51 0.84 7.79 13.28
C GLN A 51 0.57 8.56 11.98
N THR A 52 -0.49 9.38 11.94
CA THR A 52 -0.69 10.35 10.87
C THR A 52 0.21 11.55 11.15
N LYS A 53 1.27 11.73 10.35
CA LYS A 53 2.07 12.95 10.41
C LYS A 53 1.22 14.07 9.80
N ALA A 54 0.80 15.05 10.60
CA ALA A 54 0.18 16.27 10.09
C ALA A 54 1.09 16.85 9.01
N PHE A 55 0.55 17.18 7.84
CA PHE A 55 1.36 17.75 6.75
C PHE A 55 1.90 19.13 7.16
N ALA A 56 1.06 19.90 7.84
CA ALA A 56 1.42 21.14 8.50
C ALA A 56 0.52 21.36 9.74
N ASP A 57 1.10 21.88 10.80
CA ASP A 57 0.37 22.48 11.92
C ASP A 57 0.09 23.94 11.55
N ILE A 58 -1.19 24.28 11.39
CA ILE A 58 -1.63 25.62 11.01
C ILE A 58 -2.39 26.30 12.15
N THR A 59 -2.24 25.84 13.39
CA THR A 59 -2.90 26.40 14.59
C THR A 59 -2.70 27.91 14.71
N GLN A 60 -1.52 28.43 14.32
CA GLN A 60 -1.23 29.88 14.34
C GLN A 60 -1.87 30.68 13.20
N SER A 61 -2.42 30.00 12.19
CA SER A 61 -3.10 30.59 11.03
C SER A 61 -4.59 30.22 10.98
N SER A 62 -5.10 29.50 11.99
CA SER A 62 -6.50 29.11 12.08
C SER A 62 -7.40 30.33 12.30
N TYR A 63 -8.61 30.27 11.74
CA TYR A 63 -9.64 31.27 11.94
C TYR A 63 -10.12 31.33 13.41
N PHE A 64 -10.04 30.20 14.15
CA PHE A 64 -10.38 30.14 15.57
C PHE A 64 -9.13 30.13 16.45
N GLN A 65 -9.07 31.04 17.42
CA GLN A 65 -7.98 31.07 18.39
C GLN A 65 -8.02 29.80 19.27
N ASN A 66 -6.89 29.08 19.32
CA ASN A 66 -6.68 27.82 20.06
C ASN A 66 -7.33 26.57 19.47
N GLU A 67 -7.64 26.56 18.17
CA GLU A 67 -8.08 25.35 17.47
C GLU A 67 -6.89 24.54 16.93
N ASP A 68 -6.82 23.25 17.25
CA ASP A 68 -5.89 22.28 16.66
C ASP A 68 -6.32 21.95 15.22
N GLU A 69 -6.05 22.85 14.29
CA GLU A 69 -6.37 22.68 12.87
C GLU A 69 -5.25 21.96 12.13
N ILE A 70 -5.61 20.87 11.45
CA ILE A 70 -4.65 19.98 10.79
C ILE A 70 -4.94 19.90 9.30
N LEU A 71 -3.89 20.12 8.51
CA LEU A 71 -3.92 19.86 7.07
C LEU A 71 -3.54 18.40 6.81
N ILE A 72 -4.44 17.66 6.17
CA ILE A 72 -4.20 16.26 5.78
C ILE A 72 -4.04 16.17 4.26
N ILE A 73 -2.95 15.58 3.78
CA ILE A 73 -2.84 15.12 2.39
C ILE A 73 -3.61 13.81 2.30
N LEU A 74 -4.66 13.79 1.49
CA LEU A 74 -5.41 12.59 1.21
C LEU A 74 -5.05 12.09 -0.19
N GLY A 75 -4.32 10.97 -0.22
CA GLY A 75 -4.32 10.03 -1.34
C GLY A 75 -5.12 8.77 -0.97
N ALA A 76 -6.02 8.92 -0.01
CA ALA A 76 -6.69 7.83 0.69
C ALA A 76 -8.11 7.65 0.18
N LEU A 77 -8.53 6.40 0.12
CA LEU A 77 -9.90 6.01 -0.14
C LEU A 77 -10.64 5.87 1.19
N PHE A 78 -11.81 6.48 1.32
CA PHE A 78 -12.63 6.40 2.52
C PHE A 78 -13.91 5.64 2.25
N ARG A 79 -14.26 4.69 3.12
CA ARG A 79 -15.56 4.04 3.10
C ARG A 79 -16.60 4.94 3.74
N ILE A 80 -17.74 5.11 3.09
CA ILE A 80 -18.90 5.79 3.67
C ILE A 80 -19.65 4.77 4.55
N GLU A 81 -19.46 4.88 5.87
CA GLU A 81 -20.09 3.99 6.85
C GLU A 81 -21.58 4.31 7.02
N LYS A 82 -21.90 5.60 7.06
CA LYS A 82 -23.27 6.06 7.31
C LYS A 82 -23.47 7.48 6.82
N VAL A 83 -24.64 7.73 6.24
CA VAL A 83 -25.12 9.07 5.91
C VAL A 83 -26.35 9.36 6.77
N ILE A 84 -26.33 10.46 7.54
CA ILE A 84 -27.40 10.86 8.43
C ILE A 84 -27.88 12.25 8.04
N GLU A 85 -29.18 12.41 7.78
CA GLU A 85 -29.79 13.71 7.52
C GLU A 85 -30.16 14.39 8.85
N ASP A 86 -29.62 15.57 9.11
CA ASP A 86 -30.14 16.50 10.11
C ASP A 86 -31.15 17.46 9.44
N LYS A 87 -32.43 17.10 9.60
CA LYS A 87 -33.57 17.83 9.03
C LYS A 87 -33.73 19.25 9.56
N LYS A 88 -33.15 19.58 10.71
CA LYS A 88 -33.27 20.93 11.30
C LYS A 88 -32.37 21.93 10.57
N ASP A 89 -31.18 21.51 10.17
CA ASP A 89 -30.15 22.39 9.63
C ASP A 89 -29.89 22.19 8.12
N ARG A 90 -30.58 21.24 7.46
CA ARG A 90 -30.26 20.76 6.10
C ARG A 90 -28.77 20.40 5.99
N LEU A 91 -28.31 19.65 6.98
CA LEU A 91 -26.93 19.15 7.07
C LEU A 91 -26.96 17.63 6.95
N TRP A 92 -26.08 17.10 6.12
CA TRP A 92 -25.81 15.69 6.00
C TRP A 92 -24.53 15.35 6.75
N LEU A 93 -24.58 14.38 7.64
CA LEU A 93 -23.39 13.83 8.30
C LEU A 93 -22.99 12.56 7.59
N ALA A 94 -21.82 12.56 6.93
CA ALA A 94 -21.23 11.39 6.32
C ALA A 94 -20.09 10.88 7.22
N ARG A 95 -20.29 9.70 7.83
CA ARG A 95 -19.23 9.02 8.60
C ARG A 95 -18.35 8.23 7.68
N LEU A 96 -17.04 8.45 7.80
CA LEU A 96 -16.02 7.89 6.95
C LEU A 96 -15.02 7.06 7.77
N SER A 97 -14.64 5.89 7.25
CA SER A 97 -13.50 5.10 7.74
C SER A 97 -12.44 4.99 6.65
N LEU A 98 -11.17 4.92 7.02
CA LEU A 98 -10.07 4.76 6.06
C LEU A 98 -10.12 3.35 5.46
N ALA A 99 -10.26 3.24 4.13
CA ALA A 99 -10.19 1.96 3.43
C ALA A 99 -8.73 1.51 3.29
N SER A 100 -8.45 0.24 3.58
CA SER A 100 -7.14 -0.37 3.33
C SER A 100 -7.04 -0.89 1.90
N GLU A 101 -5.81 -1.17 1.44
CA GLU A 101 -5.56 -1.78 0.12
C GLU A 101 -6.29 -3.14 -0.05
N ASP A 102 -6.64 -3.80 1.06
CA ASP A 102 -7.30 -5.12 1.10
C ASP A 102 -8.82 -5.08 1.40
N ASP A 103 -9.50 -3.93 1.29
CA ASP A 103 -10.93 -3.82 1.62
C ASP A 103 -11.81 -4.68 0.69
N PHE A 104 -12.50 -5.68 1.27
CA PHE A 104 -13.37 -6.60 0.53
C PHE A 104 -14.49 -5.92 -0.26
N HIS A 105 -15.06 -4.83 0.24
CA HIS A 105 -16.18 -4.12 -0.41
C HIS A 105 -15.70 -3.25 -1.58
N LEU A 106 -14.40 -2.93 -1.58
CA LEU A 106 -13.74 -2.36 -2.76
C LEU A 106 -13.85 -3.32 -3.94
N LYS A 107 -13.73 -4.65 -3.69
CA LYS A 107 -13.83 -5.68 -4.74
C LYS A 107 -15.19 -5.65 -5.44
N GLU A 108 -16.28 -5.59 -4.68
CA GLU A 108 -17.64 -5.55 -5.24
C GLU A 108 -17.95 -4.23 -5.97
N THR A 109 -17.52 -3.09 -5.44
CA THR A 109 -17.74 -1.79 -6.08
C THR A 109 -16.99 -1.69 -7.42
N PHE A 110 -15.79 -2.25 -7.51
CA PHE A 110 -15.04 -2.31 -8.76
C PHE A 110 -15.55 -3.38 -9.73
N ALA A 111 -16.15 -4.49 -9.26
CA ALA A 111 -16.86 -5.43 -10.13
C ALA A 111 -18.01 -4.74 -10.89
N TYR A 112 -18.70 -3.78 -10.27
CA TYR A 112 -19.67 -2.93 -10.94
C TYR A 112 -19.03 -1.94 -11.94
N MET A 113 -17.89 -1.33 -11.60
CA MET A 113 -17.14 -0.47 -12.53
C MET A 113 -16.58 -1.24 -13.74
N LYS A 114 -16.19 -2.50 -13.55
CA LYS A 114 -15.73 -3.44 -14.59
C LYS A 114 -16.77 -3.68 -15.68
N ASP A 115 -18.07 -3.61 -15.34
CA ASP A 115 -19.17 -3.74 -16.30
C ASP A 115 -19.48 -2.42 -17.05
N THR A 116 -18.89 -1.30 -16.61
CA THR A 116 -19.17 0.06 -17.11
C THR A 116 -17.92 0.73 -17.69
N ILE A 117 -17.08 -0.02 -18.39
CA ILE A 117 -15.85 0.52 -19.01
C ILE A 117 -16.21 1.41 -20.20
N GLY A 118 -15.98 2.72 -20.06
CA GLY A 118 -16.04 3.71 -21.14
C GLY A 118 -14.65 4.14 -21.62
N ASP A 119 -14.59 4.85 -22.75
CA ASP A 119 -13.34 5.26 -23.40
C ASP A 119 -12.57 6.38 -22.65
N ASP A 120 -13.21 7.08 -21.72
CA ASP A 120 -12.60 8.16 -20.90
C ASP A 120 -11.90 7.63 -19.62
N THR A 121 -11.79 6.31 -19.45
CA THR A 121 -11.25 5.70 -18.22
C THR A 121 -9.73 5.80 -18.15
N ASP A 122 -9.17 6.27 -17.03
CA ASP A 122 -7.73 6.22 -16.76
C ASP A 122 -7.27 4.76 -16.56
N LEU A 123 -6.85 4.14 -17.67
CA LEU A 123 -6.43 2.74 -17.73
C LEU A 123 -5.18 2.44 -16.87
N ASP A 124 -4.31 3.42 -16.60
CA ASP A 124 -3.14 3.22 -15.73
C ASP A 124 -3.57 3.00 -14.28
N SER A 125 -4.47 3.86 -13.81
CA SER A 125 -5.05 3.77 -12.47
C SER A 125 -5.91 2.51 -12.31
N LEU A 126 -6.75 2.20 -13.30
CA LEU A 126 -7.55 0.97 -13.30
C LEU A 126 -6.66 -0.28 -13.28
N GLY A 127 -5.60 -0.33 -14.10
CA GLY A 127 -4.67 -1.45 -14.15
C GLY A 127 -3.99 -1.70 -12.80
N LYS A 128 -3.58 -0.63 -12.08
CA LYS A 128 -2.98 -0.73 -10.74
C LYS A 128 -3.97 -1.31 -9.73
N ILE A 129 -5.21 -0.83 -9.75
CA ILE A 129 -6.26 -1.28 -8.84
C ILE A 129 -6.57 -2.75 -9.11
N LEU A 130 -6.80 -3.14 -10.37
CA LEU A 130 -7.05 -4.54 -10.74
C LEU A 130 -5.92 -5.47 -10.29
N PHE A 131 -4.67 -5.02 -10.43
CA PHE A 131 -3.51 -5.78 -9.94
C PHE A 131 -3.54 -5.99 -8.42
N GLN A 132 -3.79 -4.93 -7.65
CA GLN A 132 -3.88 -5.03 -6.17
C GLN A 132 -4.98 -5.99 -5.72
N MET A 133 -6.02 -6.17 -6.54
CA MET A 133 -7.17 -7.01 -6.21
C MET A 133 -6.96 -8.48 -6.52
N GLY A 134 -5.87 -8.84 -7.20
CA GLY A 134 -5.57 -10.17 -7.70
C GLY A 134 -6.08 -10.44 -9.12
N GLU A 135 -6.64 -9.43 -9.81
CA GLU A 135 -7.19 -9.55 -11.16
C GLU A 135 -6.10 -9.32 -12.22
N TYR A 136 -5.05 -10.16 -12.20
CA TYR A 136 -3.81 -9.96 -12.97
C TYR A 136 -4.03 -9.93 -14.49
N GLU A 137 -4.88 -10.81 -15.03
CA GLU A 137 -5.18 -10.87 -16.47
C GLU A 137 -5.89 -9.59 -16.95
N GLN A 138 -6.76 -9.01 -16.11
CA GLN A 138 -7.49 -7.79 -16.46
C GLN A 138 -6.61 -6.56 -16.32
N SER A 139 -5.73 -6.57 -15.31
CA SER A 139 -4.66 -5.58 -15.18
C SER A 139 -3.76 -5.57 -16.42
N GLN A 140 -3.33 -6.75 -16.88
CA GLN A 140 -2.55 -6.90 -18.11
C GLN A 140 -3.28 -6.30 -19.33
N LYS A 141 -4.55 -6.67 -19.54
CA LYS A 141 -5.37 -6.14 -20.64
C LYS A 141 -5.45 -4.61 -20.64
N CYS A 142 -5.51 -3.98 -19.47
CA CYS A 142 -5.50 -2.52 -19.36
C CYS A 142 -4.21 -1.91 -19.94
N TYR A 143 -3.06 -2.46 -19.55
CA TYR A 143 -1.76 -1.97 -20.03
C TYR A 143 -1.47 -2.34 -21.49
N GLU A 144 -1.92 -3.51 -21.96
CA GLU A 144 -1.87 -3.88 -23.38
C GLU A 144 -2.70 -2.90 -24.22
N ARG A 145 -3.92 -2.57 -23.80
CA ARG A 145 -4.77 -1.58 -24.47
C ARG A 145 -4.09 -0.21 -24.52
N MET A 146 -3.46 0.23 -23.43
CA MET A 146 -2.68 1.47 -23.41
C MET A 146 -1.52 1.44 -24.44
N MET A 147 -0.82 0.31 -24.57
CA MET A 147 0.32 0.19 -25.48
C MET A 147 -0.08 0.03 -26.96
N HIS A 148 -1.17 -0.68 -27.24
CA HIS A 148 -1.60 -1.02 -28.59
C HIS A 148 -2.60 -0.01 -29.16
N ASP A 149 -3.65 0.32 -28.42
CA ASP A 149 -4.73 1.16 -28.94
C ASP A 149 -4.37 2.64 -28.79
N LEU A 150 -3.84 3.02 -27.63
CA LEU A 150 -3.49 4.41 -27.32
C LEU A 150 -2.04 4.75 -27.66
N GLN A 151 -1.23 3.77 -28.06
CA GLN A 151 0.21 3.92 -28.37
C GLN A 151 1.02 4.57 -27.23
N VAL A 152 0.55 4.47 -25.99
CA VAL A 152 1.21 4.99 -24.79
C VAL A 152 2.25 3.97 -24.32
N LYS A 153 3.52 4.21 -24.68
CA LYS A 153 4.65 3.33 -24.32
C LYS A 153 5.51 3.93 -23.22
N THR A 154 4.90 4.18 -22.06
CA THR A 154 5.61 4.77 -20.92
C THR A 154 6.29 3.70 -20.07
N GLY A 155 7.24 4.12 -19.24
CA GLY A 155 7.84 3.23 -18.25
C GLY A 155 6.81 2.62 -17.29
N ASN A 156 5.69 3.31 -17.02
CA ASN A 156 4.63 2.80 -16.15
C ASN A 156 3.86 1.64 -16.78
N CYS A 157 3.56 1.70 -18.09
CA CYS A 157 2.88 0.61 -18.79
C CYS A 157 3.73 -0.68 -18.73
N HIS A 158 5.04 -0.54 -18.96
CA HIS A 158 5.96 -1.67 -18.83
C HIS A 158 6.12 -2.17 -17.39
N VAL A 159 6.07 -1.31 -16.37
CA VAL A 159 6.04 -1.79 -14.97
C VAL A 159 4.75 -2.55 -14.68
N GLY A 160 3.61 -2.05 -15.14
CA GLY A 160 2.30 -2.70 -14.97
C GLY A 160 2.26 -4.09 -15.59
N LEU A 161 2.67 -4.21 -16.86
CA LEU A 161 2.78 -5.51 -17.54
C LEU A 161 3.80 -6.42 -16.86
N GLY A 162 4.95 -5.89 -16.46
CA GLY A 162 5.97 -6.68 -15.76
C GLY A 162 5.42 -7.32 -14.50
N LYS A 163 4.67 -6.56 -13.69
CA LYS A 163 3.98 -7.06 -12.49
C LYS A 163 2.91 -8.10 -12.85
N ALA A 164 2.08 -7.84 -13.85
CA ALA A 164 1.03 -8.78 -14.22
C ALA A 164 1.58 -10.13 -14.72
N HIS A 165 2.69 -10.12 -15.46
CA HIS A 165 3.36 -11.36 -15.92
C HIS A 165 4.07 -12.10 -14.78
N ASP A 166 4.66 -11.37 -13.82
CA ASP A 166 5.31 -11.95 -12.64
C ASP A 166 4.34 -12.84 -11.84
N TRP A 167 3.12 -12.34 -11.60
CA TRP A 167 2.07 -13.09 -10.90
C TRP A 167 1.40 -14.21 -11.73
N GLN A 168 1.74 -14.31 -13.01
CA GLN A 168 1.30 -15.39 -13.90
C GLN A 168 2.41 -16.43 -14.14
N ASP A 169 3.50 -16.38 -13.35
CA ASP A 169 4.68 -17.23 -13.49
C ASP A 169 5.36 -17.11 -14.87
N GLU A 170 5.19 -15.95 -15.54
CA GLU A 170 5.80 -15.65 -16.84
C GLU A 170 7.08 -14.81 -16.68
N ASP A 171 8.04 -15.32 -15.91
CA ASP A 171 9.24 -14.57 -15.47
C ASP A 171 10.03 -13.91 -16.59
N LYS A 172 10.14 -14.59 -17.74
CA LYS A 172 10.87 -14.05 -18.90
C LYS A 172 10.19 -12.81 -19.47
N SER A 173 8.86 -12.84 -19.55
CA SER A 173 8.04 -11.70 -19.98
C SER A 173 8.14 -10.58 -18.96
N ALA A 174 7.96 -10.89 -17.68
CA ALA A 174 8.08 -9.94 -16.57
C ALA A 174 9.43 -9.19 -16.61
N LEU A 175 10.54 -9.94 -16.69
CA LEU A 175 11.88 -9.39 -16.75
C LEU A 175 12.10 -8.52 -17.99
N ALA A 176 11.58 -8.91 -19.14
CA ALA A 176 11.69 -8.13 -20.38
C ALA A 176 10.96 -6.78 -20.24
N HIS A 177 9.75 -6.79 -19.68
CA HIS A 177 8.97 -5.59 -19.41
C HIS A 177 9.67 -4.69 -18.39
N TYR A 178 10.20 -5.21 -17.27
CA TYR A 178 10.97 -4.40 -16.32
C TYR A 178 12.24 -3.81 -16.92
N LYS A 179 13.00 -4.57 -17.73
CA LYS A 179 14.18 -4.03 -18.43
C LYS A 179 13.81 -2.89 -19.38
N GLN A 180 12.69 -3.02 -20.09
CA GLN A 180 12.20 -1.96 -20.98
C GLN A 180 11.70 -0.74 -20.19
N ALA A 181 11.00 -0.94 -19.07
CA ALA A 181 10.62 0.14 -18.17
C ALA A 181 11.84 0.91 -17.64
N LEU A 182 12.88 0.18 -17.22
CA LEU A 182 14.12 0.77 -16.74
C LEU A 182 14.83 1.57 -17.83
N LYS A 183 14.86 1.06 -19.06
CA LYS A 183 15.43 1.77 -20.22
C LYS A 183 14.71 3.10 -20.44
N ILE A 184 13.38 3.07 -20.54
CA ILE A 184 12.56 4.28 -20.76
C ILE A 184 12.76 5.27 -19.61
N ARG A 185 12.66 4.84 -18.34
CA ARG A 185 12.81 5.72 -17.17
C ARG A 185 14.20 6.38 -17.10
N LYS A 186 15.26 5.67 -17.51
CA LYS A 186 16.62 6.22 -17.60
C LYS A 186 16.72 7.33 -18.66
N GLU A 187 16.09 7.13 -19.82
CA GLU A 187 16.10 8.07 -20.94
C GLU A 187 15.22 9.30 -20.68
N THR A 188 14.05 9.12 -20.06
CA THR A 188 13.06 10.19 -19.89
C THR A 188 13.20 11.00 -18.61
N LEU A 189 13.74 10.42 -17.53
CA LEU A 189 13.80 11.07 -16.21
C LEU A 189 15.25 11.31 -15.81
N SER A 190 15.93 10.24 -15.37
CA SER A 190 17.38 10.16 -15.19
C SER A 190 17.74 8.76 -14.66
N PRO A 191 19.00 8.31 -14.81
CA PRO A 191 19.43 7.03 -14.24
C PRO A 191 19.36 6.94 -12.72
N THR A 192 19.35 8.08 -12.03
CA THR A 192 19.28 8.19 -10.57
C THR A 192 17.89 8.55 -10.07
N HIS A 193 16.90 8.64 -10.96
CA HIS A 193 15.53 8.93 -10.57
C HIS A 193 14.96 7.78 -9.72
N LYS A 194 14.20 8.10 -8.66
CA LYS A 194 13.67 7.09 -7.72
C LYS A 194 12.85 5.98 -8.37
N SER A 195 12.15 6.28 -9.46
CA SER A 195 11.42 5.29 -10.26
C SER A 195 12.34 4.23 -10.88
N CYS A 196 13.61 4.54 -11.15
CA CYS A 196 14.58 3.53 -11.59
C CYS A 196 14.93 2.59 -10.43
N GLY A 197 15.04 3.11 -9.20
CA GLY A 197 15.23 2.31 -7.99
C GLY A 197 14.07 1.34 -7.72
N GLU A 198 12.84 1.80 -7.94
CA GLU A 198 11.64 0.95 -7.89
C GLU A 198 11.74 -0.22 -8.89
N VAL A 199 12.10 0.03 -10.16
CA VAL A 199 12.23 -1.03 -11.16
C VAL A 199 13.37 -2.00 -10.84
N TYR A 200 14.50 -1.50 -10.32
CA TYR A 200 15.58 -2.38 -9.85
C TYR A 200 15.13 -3.30 -8.71
N THR A 201 14.20 -2.84 -7.86
CA THR A 201 13.59 -3.67 -6.81
C THR A 201 12.79 -4.80 -7.44
N PHE A 202 11.91 -4.51 -8.42
CA PHE A 202 11.14 -5.56 -9.10
C PHE A 202 12.02 -6.57 -9.85
N ILE A 203 13.07 -6.10 -10.52
CA ILE A 203 14.04 -7.01 -11.20
C ILE A 203 14.73 -7.90 -10.16
N GLY A 204 15.19 -7.32 -9.05
CA GLY A 204 15.84 -8.06 -7.98
C GLY A 204 14.92 -9.10 -7.35
N GLY A 205 13.68 -8.72 -7.03
CA GLY A 205 12.60 -9.57 -6.53
C GLY A 205 12.42 -10.82 -7.39
N LEU A 206 12.11 -10.61 -8.67
CA LEU A 206 11.91 -11.68 -9.65
C LEU A 206 13.12 -12.63 -9.75
N GLN A 207 14.34 -12.08 -9.71
CA GLN A 207 15.56 -12.86 -9.82
C GLN A 207 15.79 -13.80 -8.64
N TRP A 208 15.55 -13.36 -7.41
CA TRP A 208 15.73 -14.22 -6.24
C TRP A 208 14.56 -15.17 -6.02
N GLN A 209 13.32 -14.72 -6.29
CA GLN A 209 12.13 -15.53 -6.03
C GLN A 209 12.00 -16.67 -7.04
N HIS A 210 12.15 -16.39 -8.34
CA HIS A 210 11.76 -17.35 -9.37
C HIS A 210 12.95 -17.88 -10.18
N LEU A 211 13.96 -17.04 -10.45
CA LEU A 211 15.10 -17.42 -11.28
C LEU A 211 16.25 -18.09 -10.51
N ASN A 212 16.23 -18.04 -9.17
CA ASN A 212 17.34 -18.48 -8.31
C ASN A 212 18.68 -17.78 -8.62
N ASP A 213 18.64 -16.59 -9.21
CA ASP A 213 19.79 -15.79 -9.60
C ASP A 213 20.21 -14.83 -8.47
N TYR A 214 20.53 -15.38 -7.29
CA TYR A 214 20.73 -14.59 -6.06
C TYR A 214 21.81 -13.49 -6.17
N ASN A 215 22.91 -13.77 -6.88
CA ASN A 215 23.98 -12.78 -7.05
C ASN A 215 23.53 -11.58 -7.90
N GLU A 216 22.83 -11.84 -9.00
CA GLU A 216 22.28 -10.78 -9.87
C GLU A 216 21.15 -10.02 -9.15
N ALA A 217 20.33 -10.72 -8.36
CA ALA A 217 19.33 -10.09 -7.51
C ALA A 217 19.97 -9.09 -6.56
N LEU A 218 21.01 -9.47 -5.81
CA LEU A 218 21.73 -8.57 -4.91
C LEU A 218 22.36 -7.38 -5.64
N ILE A 219 22.90 -7.57 -6.85
CA ILE A 219 23.44 -6.46 -7.66
C ILE A 219 22.35 -5.44 -8.00
N ASN A 220 21.16 -5.90 -8.42
CA ASN A 220 20.05 -5.01 -8.75
C ASN A 220 19.46 -4.35 -7.51
N LEU A 221 19.27 -5.10 -6.42
CA LEU A 221 18.79 -4.57 -5.15
C LEU A 221 19.75 -3.53 -4.55
N GLN A 222 21.07 -3.73 -4.65
CA GLN A 222 22.05 -2.73 -4.21
C GLN A 222 21.95 -1.43 -5.02
N LYS A 223 21.69 -1.52 -6.34
CA LYS A 223 21.41 -0.34 -7.17
C LYS A 223 20.11 0.34 -6.74
N ALA A 224 19.07 -0.44 -6.42
CA ALA A 224 17.80 0.07 -5.92
C ALA A 224 18.00 0.89 -4.65
N VAL A 225 18.60 0.29 -3.62
CA VAL A 225 18.90 0.94 -2.33
C VAL A 225 19.71 2.21 -2.52
N THR A 226 20.79 2.16 -3.31
CA THR A 226 21.66 3.33 -3.56
C THR A 226 20.89 4.52 -4.15
N ILE A 227 19.91 4.25 -5.03
CA ILE A 227 19.07 5.28 -5.63
C ILE A 227 18.02 5.78 -4.63
N LEU A 228 17.35 4.85 -3.94
CA LEU A 228 16.21 5.14 -3.08
C LEU A 228 16.63 5.86 -1.78
N GLU A 229 17.79 5.53 -1.19
CA GLU A 229 18.34 6.24 -0.03
C GLU A 229 18.67 7.71 -0.35
N LYS A 230 19.05 7.99 -1.60
CA LYS A 230 19.40 9.35 -2.06
C LYS A 230 18.20 10.12 -2.62
N ALA A 231 17.04 9.47 -2.75
CA ALA A 231 15.84 10.10 -3.27
C ALA A 231 15.28 11.11 -2.26
N ASN A 232 14.80 12.26 -2.75
CA ASN A 232 14.13 13.27 -1.94
C ASN A 232 12.78 13.64 -2.58
N PRO A 233 11.63 13.46 -1.88
CA PRO A 233 11.50 12.82 -0.57
C PRO A 233 11.88 11.33 -0.63
N CYS A 234 12.41 10.81 0.48
CA CYS A 234 12.73 9.39 0.62
C CYS A 234 11.46 8.56 0.42
N ASP A 235 11.49 7.64 -0.53
CA ASP A 235 10.36 6.78 -0.85
C ASP A 235 10.45 5.50 0.00
N PHE A 236 9.87 5.56 1.20
CA PHE A 236 10.07 4.53 2.21
C PHE A 236 9.48 3.17 1.81
N ILE A 237 8.44 3.16 0.96
CA ILE A 237 7.75 1.96 0.49
C ILE A 237 8.71 1.09 -0.35
N PRO A 238 9.24 1.55 -1.50
CA PRO A 238 10.17 0.76 -2.31
C PRO A 238 11.51 0.53 -1.59
N LEU A 239 11.97 1.45 -0.73
CA LEU A 239 13.20 1.24 0.04
C LEU A 239 13.05 0.07 1.04
N SER A 240 11.94 0.02 1.79
CA SER A 240 11.65 -1.10 2.68
C SER A 240 11.50 -2.42 1.92
N GLY A 241 10.87 -2.39 0.73
CA GLY A 241 10.76 -3.54 -0.16
C GLY A 241 12.14 -4.06 -0.58
N ALA A 242 13.02 -3.19 -1.06
CA ALA A 242 14.37 -3.56 -1.47
C ALA A 242 15.18 -4.20 -0.34
N TYR A 243 15.11 -3.67 0.89
CA TYR A 243 15.76 -4.31 2.03
C TYR A 243 15.14 -5.66 2.40
N SER A 244 13.82 -5.82 2.29
CA SER A 244 13.14 -7.11 2.51
C SER A 244 13.59 -8.16 1.50
N ASP A 245 13.72 -7.77 0.22
CA ASP A 245 14.17 -8.67 -0.85
C ASP A 245 15.65 -9.03 -0.68
N MET A 246 16.50 -8.09 -0.26
CA MET A 246 17.91 -8.40 0.06
C MET A 246 17.99 -9.37 1.22
N ALA A 247 17.20 -9.15 2.27
CA ALA A 247 17.16 -10.04 3.43
C ALA A 247 16.73 -11.46 3.06
N SER A 248 15.69 -11.58 2.23
CA SER A 248 15.19 -12.86 1.74
C SER A 248 16.23 -13.55 0.85
N THR A 249 16.90 -12.80 -0.03
CA THR A 249 17.99 -13.31 -0.88
C THR A 249 19.14 -13.87 -0.04
N TYR A 250 19.62 -13.14 0.97
CA TYR A 250 20.65 -13.62 1.88
C TYR A 250 20.18 -14.84 2.69
N SER A 251 18.92 -14.88 3.10
CA SER A 251 18.35 -16.04 3.80
C SER A 251 18.37 -17.29 2.92
N CYS A 252 18.03 -17.18 1.64
CA CYS A 252 18.12 -18.29 0.67
C CYS A 252 19.56 -18.77 0.45
N MET A 253 20.53 -17.86 0.55
CA MET A 253 21.96 -18.19 0.47
C MET A 253 22.54 -18.77 1.78
N GLY A 254 21.77 -18.82 2.86
CA GLY A 254 22.23 -19.26 4.19
C GLY A 254 23.01 -18.20 4.98
N GLU A 255 23.08 -16.97 4.48
CA GLU A 255 23.78 -15.84 5.09
C GLU A 255 22.87 -15.15 6.13
N TYR A 256 22.49 -15.89 7.18
CA TYR A 256 21.45 -15.47 8.11
C TYR A 256 21.76 -14.19 8.91
N SER A 257 23.03 -13.88 9.14
CA SER A 257 23.46 -12.65 9.81
C SER A 257 23.14 -11.41 8.96
N LEU A 258 23.44 -11.45 7.67
CA LEU A 258 23.10 -10.40 6.71
C LEU A 258 21.59 -10.31 6.52
N ALA A 259 20.90 -11.45 6.42
CA ALA A 259 19.45 -11.47 6.35
C ALA A 259 18.80 -10.74 7.54
N LEU A 260 19.31 -10.99 8.77
CA LEU A 260 18.81 -10.35 9.97
C LEU A 260 19.07 -8.83 9.96
N GLU A 261 20.24 -8.40 9.51
CA GLU A 261 20.58 -6.99 9.37
C GLU A 261 19.58 -6.27 8.44
N TYR A 262 19.33 -6.84 7.25
CA TYR A 262 18.47 -6.21 6.26
C TYR A 262 16.97 -6.27 6.63
N PHE A 263 16.49 -7.35 7.26
CA PHE A 263 15.13 -7.35 7.81
C PHE A 263 14.96 -6.30 8.91
N ASN A 264 15.96 -6.08 9.77
CA ASN A 264 15.90 -5.01 10.78
C ASN A 264 15.87 -3.60 10.15
N LYS A 265 16.63 -3.36 9.07
CA LYS A 265 16.55 -2.11 8.31
C LYS A 265 15.15 -1.90 7.71
N CYS A 266 14.60 -2.91 7.04
CA CYS A 266 13.23 -2.90 6.53
C CYS A 266 12.22 -2.59 7.62
N PHE A 267 12.30 -3.32 8.74
CA PHE A 267 11.39 -3.19 9.87
C PHE A 267 11.45 -1.79 10.51
N THR A 268 12.64 -1.21 10.67
CA THR A 268 12.82 0.15 11.22
C THR A 268 12.12 1.20 10.35
N ILE A 269 12.23 1.08 9.02
CA ILE A 269 11.55 1.97 8.08
C ILE A 269 10.04 1.79 8.19
N GLN A 270 9.56 0.55 8.20
CA GLN A 270 8.13 0.26 8.30
C GLN A 270 7.54 0.79 9.61
N GLN A 271 8.18 0.56 10.76
CA GLN A 271 7.71 1.07 12.06
C GLN A 271 7.64 2.60 12.13
N SER A 272 8.53 3.29 11.41
CA SER A 272 8.58 4.76 11.42
C SER A 272 7.54 5.42 10.51
N ASN A 273 6.96 4.68 9.55
CA ASN A 273 6.13 5.25 8.48
C ASN A 273 4.77 4.57 8.33
N LEU A 274 4.59 3.37 8.88
CA LEU A 274 3.37 2.58 8.77
C LEU A 274 2.72 2.39 10.15
N PRO A 275 1.39 2.29 10.21
CA PRO A 275 0.72 1.93 11.44
C PRO A 275 1.09 0.54 11.93
N ALA A 276 1.05 0.31 13.25
CA ALA A 276 1.47 -0.96 13.86
C ALA A 276 0.67 -2.20 13.40
N ASN A 277 -0.54 -2.04 12.84
CA ASN A 277 -1.35 -3.11 12.22
C ASN A 277 -1.00 -3.40 10.75
N HIS A 278 -0.10 -2.64 10.13
CA HIS A 278 0.02 -2.70 8.68
C HIS A 278 0.40 -4.12 8.21
N PRO A 279 -0.23 -4.67 7.16
CA PRO A 279 0.06 -6.03 6.66
C PRO A 279 1.56 -6.29 6.44
N ARG A 280 2.27 -5.32 5.83
CA ARG A 280 3.75 -5.37 5.67
C ARG A 280 4.53 -5.60 6.97
N ILE A 281 4.09 -5.05 8.10
CA ILE A 281 4.73 -5.29 9.41
C ILE A 281 4.49 -6.74 9.84
N ALA A 282 3.29 -7.28 9.61
CA ALA A 282 2.99 -8.68 9.88
C ALA A 282 3.84 -9.63 9.02
N SER A 283 4.01 -9.33 7.72
CA SER A 283 4.88 -10.10 6.82
C SER A 283 6.34 -10.07 7.30
N THR A 284 6.87 -8.90 7.68
CA THR A 284 8.23 -8.77 8.21
C THR A 284 8.41 -9.57 9.51
N TYR A 285 7.42 -9.55 10.40
CA TYR A 285 7.46 -10.42 11.59
C TYR A 285 7.48 -11.91 11.24
N ASN A 286 6.68 -12.35 10.26
CA ASN A 286 6.70 -13.75 9.83
C ASN A 286 8.10 -14.14 9.27
N ASN A 287 8.72 -13.27 8.48
CA ASN A 287 10.06 -13.50 7.93
C ASN A 287 11.15 -13.53 9.00
N LEU A 288 11.11 -12.61 9.97
CA LEU A 288 11.99 -12.65 11.14
C LEU A 288 11.79 -13.94 11.95
N GLY A 289 10.54 -14.39 12.12
CA GLY A 289 10.24 -15.67 12.76
C GLY A 289 10.90 -16.85 12.05
N ALA A 290 10.78 -16.90 10.72
CA ALA A 290 11.43 -17.93 9.90
C ALA A 290 12.96 -17.90 10.03
N LEU A 291 13.56 -16.71 9.99
CA LEU A 291 14.99 -16.56 10.14
C LEU A 291 15.48 -17.04 11.51
N HIS A 292 14.78 -16.66 12.59
CA HIS A 292 15.09 -17.12 13.93
C HIS A 292 14.93 -18.63 14.09
N LYS A 293 13.95 -19.24 13.41
CA LYS A 293 13.80 -20.71 13.34
C LYS A 293 15.02 -21.35 12.69
N HIS A 294 15.50 -20.81 11.56
CA HIS A 294 16.67 -21.36 10.84
C HIS A 294 17.96 -21.31 11.67
N ILE A 295 18.15 -20.30 12.51
CA ILE A 295 19.30 -20.20 13.42
C ILE A 295 19.05 -20.87 14.79
N SER A 296 18.02 -21.72 14.90
CA SER A 296 17.65 -22.47 16.13
C SER A 296 17.27 -21.60 17.33
N ASN A 297 16.94 -20.33 17.12
CA ASN A 297 16.44 -19.42 18.16
C ASN A 297 14.90 -19.53 18.27
N TYR A 298 14.43 -20.71 18.66
CA TYR A 298 13.01 -21.06 18.59
C TYR A 298 12.09 -20.17 19.44
N GLU A 299 12.52 -19.76 20.63
CA GLU A 299 11.72 -18.87 21.48
C GLU A 299 11.45 -17.53 20.81
N GLU A 300 12.46 -16.95 20.16
CA GLU A 300 12.33 -15.66 19.49
C GLU A 300 11.53 -15.80 18.18
N ALA A 301 11.72 -16.92 17.46
CA ALA A 301 10.90 -17.26 16.31
C ALA A 301 9.41 -17.30 16.66
N LEU A 302 9.05 -17.95 17.77
CA LEU A 302 7.68 -18.07 18.23
C LEU A 302 7.07 -16.69 18.55
N LYS A 303 7.81 -15.82 19.25
CA LYS A 303 7.36 -14.45 19.54
C LYS A 303 7.07 -13.67 18.26
N PHE A 304 7.92 -13.79 17.25
CA PHE A 304 7.74 -13.10 15.98
C PHE A 304 6.52 -13.64 15.21
N TYR A 305 6.36 -14.96 15.10
CA TYR A 305 5.17 -15.53 14.48
C TYR A 305 3.87 -15.14 15.21
N GLN A 306 3.87 -15.14 16.54
CA GLN A 306 2.70 -14.71 17.33
C GLN A 306 2.33 -13.24 17.08
N LYS A 307 3.33 -12.34 16.96
CA LYS A 307 3.08 -10.93 16.60
C LYS A 307 2.49 -10.79 15.20
N SER A 308 3.02 -11.54 14.23
CA SER A 308 2.47 -11.59 12.87
C SER A 308 1.00 -12.06 12.87
N LEU A 309 0.72 -13.19 13.54
CA LEU A 309 -0.63 -13.76 13.65
C LEU A 309 -1.62 -12.81 14.32
N SER A 310 -1.18 -12.11 15.38
CA SER A 310 -2.02 -11.13 16.07
C SER A 310 -2.41 -9.96 15.18
N ILE A 311 -1.51 -9.51 14.29
CA ILE A 311 -1.83 -8.47 13.32
C ILE A 311 -2.78 -9.03 12.27
N ASN A 312 -2.42 -10.14 11.63
CA ASN A 312 -3.23 -10.75 10.56
C ASN A 312 -4.68 -11.03 11.00
N ARG A 313 -4.89 -11.60 12.20
CA ARG A 313 -6.24 -11.84 12.75
C ARG A 313 -7.07 -10.57 13.00
N ARG A 314 -6.44 -9.40 13.13
CA ARG A 314 -7.12 -8.12 13.34
C ARG A 314 -7.56 -7.47 12.03
N ILE A 315 -6.80 -7.67 10.95
CA ILE A 315 -6.98 -6.96 9.67
C ILE A 315 -7.53 -7.84 8.54
N LEU A 316 -7.46 -9.16 8.66
CA LEU A 316 -7.84 -10.11 7.62
C LEU A 316 -9.00 -11.00 8.08
N PRO A 317 -9.82 -11.52 7.15
CA PRO A 317 -10.85 -12.51 7.46
C PRO A 317 -10.19 -13.81 8.00
N PRO A 318 -10.87 -14.57 8.88
CA PRO A 318 -10.29 -15.76 9.53
C PRO A 318 -9.76 -16.84 8.58
N THR A 319 -10.21 -16.85 7.32
CA THR A 319 -9.82 -17.83 6.29
C THR A 319 -8.69 -17.35 5.39
N HIS A 320 -8.09 -16.18 5.66
CA HIS A 320 -7.04 -15.63 4.82
C HIS A 320 -5.76 -16.47 4.87
N GLU A 321 -5.10 -16.62 3.72
CA GLU A 321 -3.93 -17.50 3.54
C GLU A 321 -2.77 -17.13 4.48
N ASP A 322 -2.52 -15.83 4.69
CA ASP A 322 -1.50 -15.36 5.63
C ASP A 322 -1.72 -15.81 7.08
N ILE A 323 -2.97 -15.93 7.54
CA ILE A 323 -3.27 -16.46 8.88
C ILE A 323 -2.90 -17.94 8.92
N VAL A 324 -3.34 -18.70 7.92
CA VAL A 324 -3.08 -20.14 7.80
C VAL A 324 -1.57 -20.41 7.72
N LEU A 325 -0.84 -19.62 6.94
CA LEU A 325 0.60 -19.70 6.80
C LEU A 325 1.31 -19.48 8.14
N THR A 326 0.97 -18.42 8.87
CA THR A 326 1.60 -18.14 10.17
C THR A 326 1.24 -19.22 11.20
N GLU A 327 0.01 -19.73 11.22
CA GLU A 327 -0.39 -20.84 12.11
C GLU A 327 0.39 -22.13 11.81
N ASN A 328 0.58 -22.46 10.53
CA ASN A 328 1.41 -23.60 10.13
C ASN A 328 2.86 -23.41 10.58
N ASN A 329 3.43 -22.21 10.39
CA ASN A 329 4.79 -21.89 10.84
C ASN A 329 4.97 -22.06 12.36
N ILE A 330 3.96 -21.67 13.16
CA ILE A 330 3.96 -21.86 14.61
C ILE A 330 3.91 -23.35 14.95
N ARG A 331 3.02 -24.13 14.34
CA ARG A 331 2.91 -25.57 14.59
C ARG A 331 4.21 -26.30 14.28
N ASP A 332 4.82 -26.01 13.12
CA ASP A 332 6.08 -26.62 12.71
C ASP A 332 7.22 -26.28 13.69
N LEU A 333 7.23 -25.05 14.20
CA LEU A 333 8.19 -24.60 15.21
C LEU A 333 7.98 -25.32 16.55
N GLU A 334 6.73 -25.42 17.02
CA GLU A 334 6.40 -26.15 18.26
C GLU A 334 6.80 -27.62 18.18
N ASP A 335 6.60 -28.26 17.04
CA ASP A 335 7.02 -29.64 16.82
C ASP A 335 8.56 -29.77 16.78
N ALA A 336 9.27 -28.78 16.25
CA ALA A 336 10.72 -28.73 16.30
C ALA A 336 11.25 -28.52 17.72
N MET A 337 10.55 -27.77 18.57
CA MET A 337 10.92 -27.56 19.99
C MET A 337 10.70 -28.79 20.87
N ARG A 338 9.86 -29.74 20.44
CA ARG A 338 9.55 -30.98 21.18
C ARG A 338 10.52 -32.13 20.86
N LYS A 339 11.30 -32.02 19.79
CA LYS A 339 12.33 -32.99 19.39
C LYS A 339 13.66 -32.62 20.02
#